data_AF-A0A3D4RPM3-F1
#
_entry.id   AF-A0A3D4RPM3-F1
#
_cell.length_a   1.000
_cell.length_b   1.000
_cell.length_c   1.000
_cell.angle_alpha   90.00
_cell.angle_beta   90.00
_cell.angle_gamma   90.00
#
_symmetry.space_group_name_H-M   'P 1'
#
loop_
_entity.id
_entity.type
_entity.pdbx_description
1 polymer ?
#
loop_
_entity_poly.entity_id
_entity_poly.type
_entity_poly.pdbx_seq_one_letter_code
_entity_poly.pdbx_strand_id
1 'polypeptide(L)'
;MKNYVKILFLLSVSACTAFTAVAQQKRKPSIPRLVMSMERLWRADQYLEAMDTATYVLSLQPSNRAAADFIYYRWEKMDEDTHRRLQNLPDENDILQAMERCEIYRLLDEIYTHLSDVPLPLHGTNDRWVWQPEVSYFTGHYDSERSRVV
;
A
#
# COMPACT_ATOMS: atom_id res chain seq x y z
N MET A 1 -31.31 -28.81 35.37
CA MET A 1 -31.61 -28.24 34.03
C MET A 1 -30.83 -26.98 33.64
N LYS A 2 -30.17 -26.24 34.56
CA LYS A 2 -29.50 -24.96 34.21
C LYS A 2 -28.11 -25.07 33.54
N ASN A 3 -27.44 -26.23 33.61
CA ASN A 3 -26.07 -26.38 33.09
C ASN A 3 -26.00 -26.85 31.63
N TYR A 4 -27.01 -27.58 31.13
CA TYR A 4 -27.04 -28.08 29.75
C TYR A 4 -27.23 -26.97 28.71
N VAL A 5 -28.00 -25.93 29.05
CA VAL A 5 -28.23 -24.78 28.16
C VAL A 5 -26.94 -23.97 27.94
N LYS A 6 -26.10 -23.82 28.97
CA LYS A 6 -24.80 -23.11 28.85
C LYS A 6 -23.80 -23.86 27.97
N ILE A 7 -23.78 -25.20 28.05
CA ILE A 7 -22.88 -26.03 27.24
C ILE A 7 -23.32 -26.02 25.77
N LEU A 8 -24.63 -26.10 25.49
CA LEU A 8 -25.17 -25.97 24.13
C LEU A 8 -24.91 -24.59 23.53
N PHE A 9 -25.03 -23.53 24.33
CA PHE A 9 -24.73 -22.17 23.88
C PHE A 9 -23.24 -21.99 23.56
N LEU A 10 -22.35 -22.50 24.41
CA LEU A 10 -20.90 -22.47 24.16
C LEU A 10 -20.51 -23.26 22.91
N LEU A 11 -21.13 -24.43 22.66
CA LEU A 11 -20.90 -25.21 21.45
C LEU A 11 -21.38 -24.50 20.17
N SER A 12 -22.53 -23.81 20.23
CA SER A 12 -23.03 -23.03 19.09
C SER A 12 -22.15 -21.81 18.75
N VAL A 13 -21.58 -21.15 19.76
CA VAL A 13 -20.66 -20.02 19.55
C VAL A 13 -19.33 -20.50 18.97
N SER A 14 -18.80 -21.64 19.43
CA SER A 14 -17.59 -22.24 18.84
C SER A 14 -17.79 -22.76 17.41
N ALA A 15 -18.97 -23.28 17.08
CA ALA A 15 -19.30 -23.68 15.72
C ALA A 15 -19.41 -22.46 14.78
N CYS A 16 -19.93 -21.34 15.29
CA CYS A 16 -20.04 -20.10 14.52
C CYS A 16 -18.67 -19.44 14.25
N THR A 17 -17.72 -19.50 15.20
CA THR A 17 -16.37 -18.99 15.00
C THR A 17 -15.52 -19.89 14.10
N ALA A 18 -15.71 -21.21 14.15
CA ALA A 18 -15.04 -22.13 13.22
C ALA A 18 -15.53 -21.93 11.77
N PHE A 19 -16.83 -21.64 11.58
CA PHE A 19 -17.38 -21.44 10.23
C PHE A 19 -16.96 -20.11 9.60
N THR A 20 -16.78 -19.04 10.39
CA THR A 20 -16.22 -17.77 9.88
C THR A 20 -14.72 -17.85 9.60
N ALA A 21 -13.96 -18.57 10.43
CA ALA A 21 -12.53 -18.78 10.21
C ALA A 21 -12.24 -19.61 8.94
N VAL A 22 -13.11 -20.58 8.61
CA VAL A 22 -12.98 -21.39 7.38
C VAL A 22 -13.56 -20.67 6.15
N ALA A 23 -14.56 -19.80 6.30
CA ALA A 23 -15.07 -18.97 5.19
C ALA A 23 -14.08 -17.87 4.74
N GLN A 24 -13.15 -17.47 5.61
CA GLN A 24 -12.00 -16.61 5.26
C GLN A 24 -10.80 -17.40 4.73
N GLN A 25 -11.04 -18.54 4.08
CA GLN A 25 -10.03 -19.19 3.25
C GLN A 25 -9.62 -18.22 2.13
N LYS A 26 -8.55 -17.48 2.43
CA LYS A 26 -7.82 -16.47 1.65
C LYS A 26 -7.99 -16.67 0.15
N ARG A 27 -9.07 -16.13 -0.43
CA ARG A 27 -9.16 -16.01 -1.89
C ARG A 27 -8.06 -15.04 -2.28
N LYS A 28 -7.04 -15.54 -2.99
CA LYS A 28 -6.02 -14.69 -3.60
C LYS A 28 -6.73 -13.53 -4.30
N PRO A 29 -6.30 -12.28 -4.09
CA PRO A 29 -6.96 -11.14 -4.70
C PRO A 29 -6.95 -11.30 -6.22
N SER A 30 -8.11 -11.06 -6.84
CA SER A 30 -8.30 -11.18 -8.28
C SER A 30 -7.58 -10.02 -8.97
N ILE A 31 -6.62 -10.32 -9.85
CA ILE A 31 -5.87 -9.30 -10.60
C ILE A 31 -6.79 -8.33 -11.35
N PRO A 32 -7.82 -8.77 -12.12
CA PRO A 32 -8.77 -7.84 -12.73
C PRO A 32 -9.44 -6.90 -11.73
N ARG A 33 -9.75 -7.41 -10.53
CA ARG A 33 -10.37 -6.61 -9.47
C ARG A 33 -9.41 -5.57 -8.90
N LEU A 34 -8.13 -5.92 -8.74
CA LEU A 34 -7.07 -4.99 -8.33
C LEU A 34 -6.84 -3.91 -9.40
N VAL A 35 -6.81 -4.28 -10.68
CA VAL A 35 -6.70 -3.33 -11.81
C VAL A 35 -7.89 -2.36 -11.85
N MET A 36 -9.11 -2.83 -11.53
CA MET A 36 -10.25 -1.91 -11.38
C MET A 36 -10.13 -1.01 -10.15
N SER A 37 -9.62 -1.54 -9.04
CA SER A 37 -9.41 -0.79 -7.80
C SER A 37 -8.40 0.33 -7.98
N MET A 38 -7.27 0.11 -8.65
CA MET A 38 -6.23 1.14 -8.86
C MET A 38 -6.82 2.35 -9.61
N GLU A 39 -7.62 2.13 -10.65
CA GLU A 39 -8.30 3.17 -11.42
C GLU A 39 -9.36 3.90 -10.58
N ARG A 40 -10.07 3.18 -9.71
CA ARG A 40 -11.05 3.77 -8.81
C ARG A 40 -10.39 4.67 -7.76
N LEU A 41 -9.31 4.21 -7.14
CA LEU A 41 -8.52 4.96 -6.16
C LEU A 41 -7.97 6.24 -6.81
N TRP A 42 -7.45 6.13 -8.04
CA TRP A 42 -6.96 7.28 -8.80
C TRP A 42 -8.02 8.36 -9.01
N ARG A 43 -9.25 7.96 -9.37
CA ARG A 43 -10.37 8.90 -9.57
C ARG A 43 -10.89 9.51 -8.27
N ALA A 44 -10.54 8.92 -7.13
CA ALA A 44 -10.85 9.43 -5.80
C ALA A 44 -9.71 10.26 -5.21
N ASP A 45 -8.71 10.63 -6.02
CA ASP A 45 -7.50 11.36 -5.61
C ASP A 45 -6.65 10.64 -4.54
N GLN A 46 -6.83 9.33 -4.40
CA GLN A 46 -6.03 8.45 -3.53
C GLN A 46 -4.81 7.92 -4.30
N TYR A 47 -3.91 8.82 -4.69
CA TYR A 47 -2.85 8.52 -5.64
C TYR A 47 -1.81 7.53 -5.10
N LEU A 48 -1.44 7.65 -3.83
CA LEU A 48 -0.42 6.80 -3.21
C LEU A 48 -0.92 5.36 -3.07
N GLU A 49 -2.18 5.19 -2.64
CA GLU A 49 -2.86 3.89 -2.54
C GLU A 49 -3.12 3.27 -3.92
N ALA A 50 -3.40 4.11 -4.93
CA ALA A 50 -3.53 3.65 -6.31
C ALA A 50 -2.19 3.10 -6.84
N MET A 51 -1.08 3.78 -6.55
CA MET A 51 0.27 3.34 -6.93
C MET A 51 0.70 2.09 -6.17
N ASP A 52 0.43 2.01 -4.87
CA ASP A 52 0.66 0.79 -4.10
C ASP A 52 -0.14 -0.39 -4.68
N THR A 53 -1.42 -0.19 -5.00
CA THR A 53 -2.25 -1.23 -5.64
C THR A 53 -1.70 -1.67 -6.99
N ALA A 54 -1.28 -0.72 -7.84
CA ALA A 54 -0.70 -1.04 -9.15
C ALA A 54 0.63 -1.79 -9.00
N THR A 55 1.44 -1.38 -8.03
CA THR A 55 2.72 -2.03 -7.72
C THR A 55 2.51 -3.45 -7.18
N TYR A 56 1.51 -3.64 -6.32
CA TYR A 56 1.10 -4.97 -5.85
C TYR A 56 0.59 -5.87 -6.99
N VAL A 57 -0.10 -5.31 -8.00
CA VAL A 57 -0.46 -6.08 -9.21
C VAL A 57 0.79 -6.56 -9.93
N LEU A 58 1.84 -5.74 -10.04
CA LEU A 58 3.09 -6.13 -10.70
C LEU A 58 3.89 -7.16 -9.89
N SER A 59 3.86 -7.10 -8.55
CA SER A 59 4.48 -8.13 -7.71
C SER A 59 3.80 -9.50 -7.86
N LEU A 60 2.49 -9.53 -8.14
CA LEU A 60 1.73 -10.75 -8.44
C LEU A 60 1.85 -11.19 -9.90
N GLN A 61 1.94 -10.25 -10.84
CA GLN A 61 2.02 -10.50 -12.28
C GLN A 61 2.90 -9.43 -12.96
N PRO A 62 4.22 -9.66 -13.05
CA PRO A 62 5.17 -8.67 -13.59
C PRO A 62 4.92 -8.26 -15.04
N SER A 63 4.24 -9.10 -15.82
CA SER A 63 3.89 -8.83 -17.23
C SER A 63 2.58 -8.05 -17.41
N ASN A 64 1.96 -7.58 -16.32
CA ASN A 64 0.69 -6.86 -16.39
C ASN A 64 0.87 -5.45 -16.95
N ARG A 65 0.59 -5.29 -18.25
CA ARG A 65 0.70 -3.99 -18.94
C ARG A 65 -0.19 -2.90 -18.34
N ALA A 66 -1.41 -3.24 -17.91
CA ALA A 66 -2.31 -2.23 -17.35
C ALA A 66 -1.72 -1.57 -16.11
N ALA A 67 -1.11 -2.35 -15.21
CA ALA A 67 -0.44 -1.81 -14.02
C ALA A 67 0.87 -1.09 -14.36
N ALA A 68 1.68 -1.64 -15.28
CA ALA A 68 2.92 -1.03 -15.72
C ALA A 68 2.69 0.36 -16.37
N ASP A 69 1.78 0.43 -17.36
CA ASP A 69 1.39 1.67 -18.03
C ASP A 69 0.77 2.64 -17.02
N PHE A 70 -0.01 2.12 -16.05
CA PHE A 70 -0.61 2.95 -15.02
C PHE A 70 0.44 3.71 -14.22
N ILE A 71 1.44 2.99 -13.68
CA ILE A 71 2.54 3.60 -12.93
C ILE A 71 3.33 4.56 -13.81
N TYR A 72 3.68 4.11 -15.01
CA TYR A 72 4.48 4.87 -15.97
C TYR A 72 3.90 6.26 -16.28
N TYR A 73 2.62 6.34 -16.61
CA TYR A 73 2.00 7.62 -17.01
C TYR A 73 1.60 8.54 -15.85
N ARG A 74 1.66 8.05 -14.61
CA ARG A 74 1.04 8.71 -13.46
C ARG A 74 2.00 8.98 -12.31
N TRP A 75 3.23 8.48 -12.39
CA TRP A 75 4.26 8.61 -11.35
C TRP A 75 4.45 10.05 -10.90
N GLU A 76 4.76 10.94 -11.84
CA GLU A 76 5.04 12.36 -11.58
C GLU A 76 3.92 13.04 -10.80
N LYS A 77 2.65 12.80 -11.18
CA LYS A 77 1.50 13.36 -10.47
C LYS A 77 1.38 12.84 -9.04
N MET A 78 1.62 11.56 -8.81
CA MET A 78 1.60 10.99 -7.45
C MET A 78 2.73 11.58 -6.60
N ASP A 79 3.92 11.74 -7.18
CA ASP A 79 5.09 12.30 -6.51
C ASP A 79 4.87 13.77 -6.11
N GLU A 80 4.40 14.60 -7.05
CA GLU A 80 4.05 16.00 -6.78
C GLU A 80 2.98 16.14 -5.68
N ASP A 81 1.94 15.31 -5.71
CA ASP A 81 0.89 15.33 -4.70
C ASP A 81 1.40 14.90 -3.32
N THR A 82 2.20 13.85 -3.27
CA THR A 82 2.80 13.33 -2.03
C THR A 82 3.73 14.37 -1.41
N HIS A 83 4.58 15.02 -2.23
CA HIS A 83 5.44 16.10 -1.77
C HIS A 83 4.63 17.27 -1.21
N ARG A 84 3.56 17.69 -1.91
CA ARG A 84 2.66 18.75 -1.45
C ARG A 84 1.97 18.38 -0.13
N ARG A 85 1.52 17.14 0.04
CA ARG A 85 0.91 16.66 1.28
C ARG A 85 1.90 16.73 2.44
N LEU A 86 3.13 16.24 2.25
CA LEU A 86 4.17 16.27 3.28
C LEU A 86 4.56 17.69 3.69
N GLN A 87 4.67 18.63 2.74
CA GLN A 87 4.99 20.03 3.03
C GLN A 87 3.90 20.77 3.84
N ASN A 88 2.65 20.35 3.70
CA ASN A 88 1.51 21.01 4.35
C ASN A 88 1.18 20.44 5.74
N LEU A 89 1.88 19.39 6.18
CA LEU A 89 1.66 18.81 7.50
C LEU A 89 2.25 19.74 8.58
N PRO A 90 1.48 20.07 9.64
CA PRO A 90 1.98 20.91 10.73
C PRO A 90 3.16 20.26 11.49
N ASP A 91 3.82 21.07 12.31
CA ASP A 91 5.00 20.70 13.10
C ASP A 91 4.79 19.41 13.95
N GLU A 92 5.86 18.60 14.08
CA GLU A 92 5.92 17.16 14.44
C GLU A 92 5.26 16.70 15.75
N ASN A 93 4.70 17.60 16.54
CA ASN A 93 4.29 17.31 17.92
C ASN A 93 2.91 16.65 18.07
N ASP A 94 2.12 16.50 17.00
CA ASP A 94 0.83 15.81 17.03
C ASP A 94 0.96 14.35 16.56
N ILE A 95 0.61 13.41 17.45
CA ILE A 95 0.63 11.97 17.21
C ILE A 95 -0.13 11.59 15.93
N LEU A 96 -1.27 12.23 15.64
CA LEU A 96 -2.07 11.90 14.46
C LEU A 96 -1.36 12.30 13.16
N GLN A 97 -0.65 13.42 13.16
CA GLN A 97 0.11 13.90 11.99
C GLN A 97 1.36 13.07 11.79
N ALA A 98 2.03 12.69 12.88
CA ALA A 98 3.14 11.74 12.83
C ALA A 98 2.69 10.40 12.22
N MET A 99 1.50 9.90 12.61
CA MET A 99 0.92 8.68 12.04
C MET A 99 0.63 8.82 10.55
N GLU A 100 0.04 9.93 10.10
CA GLU A 100 -0.24 10.18 8.67
C GLU A 100 1.06 10.24 7.84
N ARG A 101 2.09 10.94 8.34
CA ARG A 101 3.42 10.96 7.70
C ARG A 101 4.02 9.56 7.60
N CYS A 102 3.95 8.79 8.69
CA CYS A 102 4.43 7.41 8.70
C CYS A 102 3.69 6.53 7.68
N GLU A 103 2.38 6.72 7.52
CA GLU A 103 1.61 5.97 6.52
C GLU A 103 2.05 6.30 5.09
N ILE A 104 2.28 7.58 4.78
CA ILE A 104 2.84 8.01 3.49
C ILE A 104 4.21 7.37 3.26
N TYR A 105 5.10 7.41 4.24
CA TYR A 105 6.44 6.81 4.11
C TYR A 105 6.40 5.30 3.94
N ARG A 106 5.53 4.61 4.69
CA ARG A 106 5.34 3.16 4.56
C ARG A 106 4.91 2.78 3.14
N LEU A 107 3.94 3.49 2.58
CA LEU A 107 3.44 3.21 1.23
C LEU A 107 4.51 3.49 0.16
N LEU A 108 5.28 4.57 0.30
CA LEU A 108 6.41 4.85 -0.59
C LEU A 108 7.44 3.72 -0.55
N ASP A 109 7.81 3.26 0.64
CA ASP A 109 8.77 2.16 0.83
C ASP A 109 8.29 0.86 0.15
N GLU A 110 7.01 0.52 0.30
CA GLU A 110 6.38 -0.64 -0.35
C GLU A 110 6.42 -0.50 -1.88
N ILE A 111 6.07 0.67 -2.41
CA ILE A 111 6.12 0.95 -3.85
C ILE A 111 7.54 0.77 -4.38
N TYR A 112 8.53 1.39 -3.75
CA TYR A 112 9.93 1.32 -4.20
C TYR A 112 10.50 -0.09 -4.11
N THR A 113 10.23 -0.80 -3.02
CA THR A 113 10.69 -2.18 -2.81
C THR A 113 10.16 -3.12 -3.88
N HIS A 114 8.91 -2.95 -4.29
CA HIS A 114 8.32 -3.82 -5.31
C HIS A 114 8.68 -3.42 -6.74
N LEU A 115 8.95 -2.14 -6.99
CA LEU A 115 9.37 -1.66 -8.31
C LEU A 115 10.85 -1.92 -8.62
N SER A 116 11.71 -2.16 -7.62
CA SER A 116 13.12 -2.47 -7.86
C SER A 116 13.32 -3.67 -8.79
N ASP A 117 12.37 -4.59 -8.81
CA ASP A 117 12.44 -5.86 -9.53
C ASP A 117 11.60 -5.87 -10.83
N VAL A 118 10.88 -4.79 -11.14
CA VAL A 118 10.00 -4.73 -12.33
C VAL A 118 10.70 -4.02 -13.49
N PRO A 119 10.87 -4.69 -14.65
CA PRO A 119 11.40 -4.07 -15.85
C PRO A 119 10.31 -3.22 -16.54
N LEU A 120 10.15 -1.96 -16.12
CA LEU A 120 9.23 -1.01 -16.77
C LEU A 120 9.86 -0.40 -18.05
N PRO A 121 9.12 -0.25 -19.16
CA PRO A 121 9.61 0.41 -20.36
C PRO A 121 9.79 1.92 -20.12
N LEU A 122 10.99 2.44 -20.32
CA LEU A 122 11.37 3.84 -20.10
C LEU A 122 11.22 4.64 -21.41
N HIS A 123 10.66 5.87 -21.38
CA HIS A 123 10.92 6.82 -22.47
C HIS A 123 12.38 7.26 -22.40
N GLY A 124 13.08 7.10 -23.52
CA GLY A 124 14.42 7.64 -23.70
C GLY A 124 14.39 9.14 -23.93
N THR A 125 15.21 9.85 -23.16
CA THR A 125 16.18 10.81 -23.70
C THR A 125 17.45 10.73 -22.85
N ASN A 126 18.53 10.29 -23.49
CA ASN A 126 19.95 10.40 -23.13
C ASN A 126 20.40 9.97 -21.71
N ASP A 127 21.03 8.79 -21.71
CA ASP A 127 22.10 8.31 -20.83
C ASP A 127 21.88 8.36 -19.31
N ARG A 128 21.35 7.21 -18.83
CA ARG A 128 21.35 6.65 -17.46
C ARG A 128 20.27 7.19 -16.53
N TRP A 129 19.15 6.46 -16.52
CA TRP A 129 18.23 6.42 -15.37
C TRP A 129 18.87 5.60 -14.26
N VAL A 130 19.64 6.27 -13.43
CA VAL A 130 19.85 5.81 -12.06
C VAL A 130 18.56 6.21 -11.35
N TRP A 131 17.84 5.26 -10.73
CA TRP A 131 16.93 5.57 -9.64
C TRP A 131 17.70 6.52 -8.73
N GLN A 132 17.50 7.84 -8.82
CA GLN A 132 18.24 8.73 -7.94
C GLN A 132 17.73 8.39 -6.54
N PRO A 133 18.59 7.89 -5.66
CA PRO A 133 18.19 7.53 -4.32
C PRO A 133 18.03 8.82 -3.52
N GLU A 134 17.21 9.76 -3.95
CA GLU A 134 16.61 10.72 -3.03
C GLU A 134 15.64 9.98 -2.09
N VAL A 135 15.30 8.71 -2.38
CA VAL A 135 14.72 7.74 -1.42
C VAL A 135 15.59 7.57 -0.15
N SER A 136 16.90 7.87 -0.21
CA SER A 136 17.75 7.89 0.99
C SER A 136 17.37 8.98 2.00
N TYR A 137 16.65 10.03 1.56
CA TYR A 137 16.09 11.05 2.45
C TYR A 137 14.89 10.52 3.24
N PHE A 138 14.11 9.59 2.67
CA PHE A 138 12.87 9.09 3.25
C PHE A 138 13.06 7.87 4.15
N THR A 139 13.91 6.91 3.77
CA THR A 139 14.24 5.75 4.62
C THR A 139 14.99 6.17 5.88
N GLY A 140 15.91 7.14 5.78
CA GLY A 140 16.59 7.72 6.93
C GLY A 140 15.67 8.48 7.89
N HIS A 141 14.67 9.20 7.37
CA HIS A 141 13.67 9.88 8.20
C HIS A 141 12.69 8.89 8.85
N TYR A 142 12.23 7.87 8.14
CA TYR A 142 11.35 6.84 8.67
C TYR A 142 11.97 6.09 9.86
N ASP A 143 13.24 5.67 9.76
CA ASP A 143 13.94 5.01 10.86
C ASP A 143 14.15 5.96 12.06
N SER A 144 14.37 7.25 11.82
CA SER A 144 14.52 8.26 12.88
C SER A 144 13.22 8.54 13.63
N GLU A 145 12.09 8.61 12.92
CA GLU A 145 10.76 8.86 13.49
C GLU A 145 10.24 7.62 14.25
N ARG A 146 10.46 6.43 13.69
CA ARG A 146 10.14 5.16 14.37
C ARG A 146 10.86 5.03 15.72
N SER A 147 12.09 5.52 15.82
CA SER A 147 12.90 5.48 17.04
C SER A 147 12.43 6.43 18.14
N ARG A 148 11.60 7.44 17.80
CA ARG A 148 11.05 8.42 18.76
C ARG A 148 9.73 7.98 19.39
N VAL A 149 9.02 7.05 18.75
CA VAL A 149 7.68 6.59 19.15
C VAL A 149 7.71 5.34 20.05
N VAL A 150 8.89 4.70 20.21
CA VAL A 150 9.10 3.48 21.02
C VAL A 150 9.69 3.79 22.39
#